data_AF-A0A9W8JPM5-F1
#
_entry.id   AF-A0A9W8JPM5-F1
#
_cell.length_a   1.000
_cell.length_b   1.000
_cell.length_c   1.000
_cell.angle_alpha   90.00
_cell.angle_beta   90.00
_cell.angle_gamma   90.00
#
_symmetry.space_group_name_H-M   'P 1'
#
loop_
_entity.id
_entity.type
_entity.pdbx_description
1 polymer ?
#
loop_
_entity_poly.entity_id
_entity_poly.type
_entity_poly.pdbx_seq_one_letter_code
_entity_poly.pdbx_strand_id
1 'polypeptide(L)'
;MEEGEEPVFTHAEETKRQIRREERKAKRIELFKIAKETYKPTDDGEAVGDPYKTLFISRLHKAATETDLRREFEGYGTIERVRIVRDKKSRSRGYAFIVYERERDMKGLPFLPILFN
;
A
#
# COMPACT_ATOMS: atom_id res chain seq x y z
N MET A 1 18.58 19.91 -34.59
CA MET A 1 17.47 18.97 -34.47
C MET A 1 17.96 17.67 -35.09
N GLU A 2 18.55 16.78 -34.27
CA GLU A 2 18.85 15.42 -34.71
C GLU A 2 17.64 14.58 -34.36
N GLU A 3 16.87 14.19 -35.38
CA GLU A 3 15.91 13.10 -35.24
C GLU A 3 16.71 11.83 -34.99
N GLY A 4 16.63 11.31 -33.76
CA GLY A 4 17.21 10.01 -33.44
C GLY A 4 16.47 8.93 -34.24
N GLU A 5 17.18 8.27 -35.15
CA GLU A 5 16.66 7.12 -35.89
C GLU A 5 16.13 6.07 -34.90
N GLU A 6 14.85 5.74 -35.02
CA GLU A 6 14.29 4.64 -34.24
C GLU A 6 14.95 3.32 -34.67
N PRO A 7 15.44 2.51 -33.74
CA PRO A 7 16.06 1.24 -34.10
C PRO A 7 15.04 0.34 -34.80
N VAL A 8 15.30 0.03 -36.07
CA VAL A 8 14.46 -0.86 -36.88
C VAL A 8 14.73 -2.30 -36.45
N PHE A 9 13.75 -2.93 -35.81
CA PHE A 9 13.86 -4.31 -35.36
C PHE A 9 13.45 -5.27 -36.47
N THR A 10 14.06 -6.45 -36.49
CA THR A 10 13.62 -7.50 -37.42
C THR A 10 12.22 -7.98 -37.04
N HIS A 11 11.42 -8.42 -38.03
CA HIS A 11 10.05 -8.91 -37.80
C HIS A 11 9.99 -9.98 -36.69
N ALA A 12 10.98 -10.89 -36.65
CA ALA A 12 11.10 -11.92 -35.63
C ALA A 12 11.39 -11.37 -34.21
N GLU A 13 12.13 -10.27 -34.09
CA GLU A 13 12.39 -9.59 -32.80
C GLU A 13 11.18 -8.80 -32.32
N GLU A 14 10.44 -8.16 -33.23
CA GLU A 14 9.18 -7.49 -32.92
C GLU A 14 8.13 -8.46 -32.39
N THR A 15 7.95 -9.62 -33.05
CA THR A 15 7.01 -10.65 -32.59
C THR A 15 7.37 -11.13 -31.19
N LYS A 16 8.65 -11.43 -30.92
CA LYS A 16 9.12 -11.84 -29.58
C LYS A 16 8.87 -10.77 -28.52
N ARG A 17 9.05 -9.48 -28.87
CA ARG A 17 8.82 -8.34 -27.98
C ARG A 17 7.33 -8.14 -27.68
N GLN A 18 6.46 -8.31 -28.67
CA GLN A 18 5.01 -8.26 -28.51
C GLN A 18 4.51 -9.39 -27.61
N ILE A 19 4.93 -10.63 -27.88
CA ILE A 19 4.62 -11.80 -27.04
C ILE A 19 5.03 -11.54 -25.58
N ARG A 20 6.26 -11.08 -25.33
CA ARG A 20 6.74 -10.76 -23.96
C ARG A 20 5.94 -9.65 -23.28
N ARG A 21 5.44 -8.66 -24.02
CA ARG A 21 4.59 -7.58 -23.49
C ARG A 21 3.20 -8.10 -23.14
N GLU A 22 2.63 -8.93 -23.99
CA GLU A 22 1.31 -9.55 -23.79
C GLU A 22 1.33 -10.54 -22.63
N GLU A 23 2.36 -11.39 -22.52
CA GLU A 23 2.54 -12.28 -21.37
C GLU A 23 2.61 -11.52 -20.05
N ARG A 24 3.34 -10.39 -20.01
CA ARG A 24 3.42 -9.54 -18.80
C ARG A 24 2.07 -8.90 -18.47
N LYS A 25 1.33 -8.41 -19.46
CA LYS A 25 -0.02 -7.88 -19.27
C LYS A 25 -0.97 -8.97 -18.77
N ALA A 26 -0.98 -10.13 -19.41
CA ALA A 26 -1.80 -11.28 -19.06
C ALA A 26 -1.52 -11.73 -17.62
N LYS A 27 -0.25 -11.94 -17.25
CA LYS A 27 0.15 -12.28 -15.87
C LYS A 27 -0.32 -11.24 -14.85
N ARG A 28 -0.25 -9.95 -15.18
CA ARG A 28 -0.71 -8.88 -14.27
C ARG A 28 -2.23 -8.89 -14.10
N ILE A 29 -2.97 -9.11 -15.19
CA ILE A 29 -4.44 -9.21 -15.17
C ILE A 29 -4.86 -10.44 -14.37
N GLU A 30 -4.20 -11.58 -14.58
CA GLU A 30 -4.47 -12.83 -13.87
C GLU A 30 -4.19 -12.68 -12.36
N LEU A 31 -3.01 -12.15 -12.00
CA LEU A 31 -2.68 -11.84 -10.61
C LEU A 31 -3.71 -10.91 -9.95
N PHE A 32 -4.16 -9.89 -10.68
CA PHE A 32 -5.17 -8.96 -10.18
C PHE A 32 -6.53 -9.65 -9.99
N LYS A 33 -6.92 -10.54 -10.92
CA LYS A 33 -8.17 -11.29 -10.83
C LYS A 33 -8.16 -12.24 -9.64
N ILE A 34 -7.08 -13.00 -9.46
CA ILE A 34 -6.87 -13.88 -8.30
C ILE A 34 -6.90 -13.05 -7.00
N ALA A 35 -6.18 -11.94 -6.94
CA ALA A 35 -6.17 -11.07 -5.77
C ALA A 35 -7.55 -10.50 -5.45
N LYS A 36 -8.35 -10.14 -6.46
CA LYS A 36 -9.72 -9.63 -6.29
C LYS A 36 -10.67 -10.71 -5.78
N GLU A 37 -10.58 -11.93 -6.31
CA GLU A 37 -11.42 -13.05 -5.90
C GLU A 37 -11.07 -13.58 -4.50
N THR A 38 -9.80 -13.47 -4.10
CA THR A 38 -9.33 -13.90 -2.76
C THR A 38 -9.36 -12.78 -1.71
N TYR A 39 -9.67 -11.54 -2.08
CA TYR A 39 -9.81 -10.43 -1.14
C TYR A 39 -11.14 -10.49 -0.40
N LYS A 40 -11.11 -10.93 0.87
CA LYS A 40 -12.27 -11.02 1.76
C LYS A 40 -12.10 -10.07 2.96
N PRO A 41 -12.43 -8.78 2.80
CA PRO A 41 -12.18 -7.77 3.83
C PRO A 41 -13.01 -7.96 5.11
N THR A 42 -14.11 -8.70 5.04
CA THR A 42 -14.99 -8.99 6.18
C THR A 42 -14.55 -10.19 7.02
N ASP A 43 -13.66 -11.04 6.47
CA ASP A 43 -13.15 -12.24 7.15
C ASP A 43 -11.78 -11.98 7.81
N ASP A 44 -11.25 -10.77 7.66
CA ASP A 44 -10.04 -10.32 8.32
C ASP A 44 -10.35 -10.09 9.80
N GLY A 45 -10.20 -11.12 10.65
CA GLY A 45 -10.31 -10.99 12.12
C GLY A 45 -9.34 -9.99 12.76
N GLU A 46 -8.39 -9.49 11.96
CA GLU A 46 -7.46 -8.42 12.30
C GLU A 46 -7.96 -7.01 11.92
N ALA A 47 -9.02 -6.90 11.11
CA ALA A 47 -9.72 -5.65 10.81
C ALA A 47 -10.71 -5.35 11.94
N VAL A 48 -10.16 -5.09 13.12
CA VAL A 48 -10.92 -4.78 14.33
C VAL A 48 -10.92 -3.27 14.53
N GLY A 49 -12.09 -2.69 14.77
CA GLY A 49 -12.25 -1.30 15.17
C GLY A 49 -13.36 -0.57 14.41
N ASP A 50 -13.81 0.53 15.02
CA ASP A 50 -14.73 1.45 14.35
C ASP A 50 -13.95 2.26 13.29
N PRO A 51 -14.41 2.33 12.03
CA PRO A 51 -13.80 3.16 11.00
C PRO A 51 -13.63 4.62 11.41
N TYR A 52 -14.55 5.16 12.22
CA TYR A 52 -14.48 6.54 12.72
C TYR A 52 -13.42 6.75 13.81
N LYS A 53 -12.86 5.66 14.34
CA LYS A 53 -11.75 5.66 15.30
C LYS A 53 -10.44 5.17 14.70
N THR A 54 -10.41 4.88 13.39
CA THR A 54 -9.27 4.23 12.74
C THR A 54 -8.57 5.18 11.76
N LEU A 55 -7.34 5.57 12.08
CA LEU A 55 -6.45 6.34 11.22
C LEU A 55 -5.71 5.43 10.23
N PHE A 56 -5.77 5.76 8.95
CA PHE A 56 -4.98 5.12 7.89
C PHE A 56 -3.73 5.95 7.59
N ILE A 57 -2.57 5.31 7.65
CA ILE A 57 -1.27 5.94 7.36
C ILE A 57 -0.66 5.23 6.17
N SER A 58 -0.31 5.99 5.13
CA SER A 58 0.35 5.48 3.92
C SER A 58 1.74 6.06 3.76
N ARG A 59 2.53 5.48 2.84
CA ARG A 59 3.94 5.85 2.57
C ARG A 59 4.87 5.69 3.76
N LEU A 60 4.61 4.69 4.59
CA LEU A 60 5.53 4.34 5.66
C LEU A 60 6.81 3.73 5.12
N HIS A 61 7.93 4.16 5.71
CA HIS A 61 9.22 3.54 5.46
C HIS A 61 9.18 2.06 5.84
N LYS A 62 9.86 1.19 5.07
CA LYS A 62 9.79 -0.27 5.28
C LYS A 62 10.35 -0.72 6.64
N ALA A 63 11.24 0.07 7.21
CA ALA A 63 11.82 -0.16 8.53
C ALA A 63 10.96 0.39 9.69
N ALA A 64 9.86 1.10 9.40
CA ALA A 64 9.01 1.65 10.45
C ALA A 64 8.44 0.52 11.32
N THR A 65 8.48 0.72 12.63
CA THR A 65 7.94 -0.21 13.62
C THR A 65 6.67 0.33 14.25
N GLU A 66 5.89 -0.56 14.87
CA GLU A 66 4.67 -0.17 15.58
C GLU A 66 4.98 0.74 16.77
N THR A 67 6.17 0.60 17.36
CA THR A 67 6.66 1.45 18.44
C THR A 67 6.93 2.88 17.97
N ASP A 68 7.52 3.05 16.78
CA ASP A 68 7.75 4.38 16.20
C ASP A 68 6.44 5.10 15.93
N LEU A 69 5.46 4.39 15.33
CA LEU A 69 4.12 4.90 15.11
C LEU A 69 3.42 5.25 16.42
N ARG A 70 3.50 4.39 17.43
CA ARG A 70 2.86 4.67 18.72
C ARG A 70 3.44 5.95 19.33
N ARG A 71 4.76 6.12 19.34
CA ARG A 71 5.42 7.33 19.88
C ARG A 71 5.07 8.60 19.13
N GLU A 72 4.99 8.54 17.81
CA GLU A 72 4.65 9.73 17.00
C GLU A 72 3.18 10.13 17.18
N PHE A 73 2.29 9.14 17.30
CA PHE A 73 0.86 9.37 17.30
C PHE A 73 0.21 9.43 18.70
N GLU A 74 0.91 9.05 19.78
CA GLU A 74 0.38 9.12 21.15
C GLU A 74 0.06 10.55 21.61
N GLY A 75 0.72 11.56 21.05
CA GLY A 75 0.47 12.96 21.37
C GLY A 75 -0.92 13.47 20.92
N TYR A 76 -1.56 12.80 19.96
CA TYR A 76 -2.88 13.19 19.45
C TYR A 76 -4.03 12.55 20.22
N GLY A 77 -3.79 11.42 20.90
CA GLY A 77 -4.79 10.74 21.69
C GLY A 77 -4.40 9.33 22.12
N THR A 78 -5.29 8.69 22.87
CA THR A 78 -4.99 7.36 23.43
C THR A 78 -5.16 6.29 22.36
N ILE A 79 -4.06 5.60 22.05
CA ILE A 79 -4.00 4.57 21.02
C ILE A 79 -4.41 3.21 21.61
N GLU A 80 -5.50 2.65 21.08
CA GLU A 80 -5.99 1.30 21.40
C GLU A 80 -5.13 0.24 20.71
N ARG A 81 -4.91 0.38 19.39
CA ARG A 81 -4.18 -0.62 18.58
C ARG A 81 -3.39 0.04 17.46
N VAL A 82 -2.18 -0.46 17.20
CA VAL A 82 -1.39 -0.15 16.00
C VAL A 82 -1.21 -1.43 15.22
N ARG A 83 -1.39 -1.37 13.90
CA ARG A 83 -1.18 -2.51 12.99
C ARG A 83 -0.46 -2.07 11.73
N ILE A 84 0.76 -2.54 11.53
CA ILE A 84 1.47 -2.38 10.24
C ILE A 84 1.10 -3.53 9.32
N VAL A 85 0.62 -3.24 8.12
CA VAL A 85 0.28 -4.31 7.18
C VAL A 85 1.54 -4.82 6.48
N ARG A 86 1.81 -6.11 6.68
CA ARG A 86 2.93 -6.83 6.10
C ARG A 86 2.44 -7.85 5.07
N ASP A 87 3.26 -8.10 4.06
CA ASP A 87 3.08 -9.17 3.07
C ASP A 87 3.35 -10.54 3.70
N LYS A 88 3.00 -11.64 3.01
CA LYS A 88 3.26 -13.03 3.45
C LYS A 88 4.73 -13.33 3.73
N LYS A 89 5.64 -12.52 3.19
CA LYS A 89 7.10 -12.55 3.43
C LYS A 89 7.55 -11.65 4.59
N SER A 90 6.63 -11.20 5.45
CA SER A 90 6.85 -10.25 6.58
C SER A 90 7.42 -8.88 6.19
N ARG A 91 7.39 -8.54 4.91
CA ARG A 91 7.82 -7.22 4.40
C ARG A 91 6.68 -6.23 4.55
N SER A 92 6.93 -5.09 5.17
CA SER A 92 5.95 -4.00 5.30
C SER A 92 5.47 -3.54 3.92
N ARG A 93 4.14 -3.45 3.74
CA ARG A 93 3.52 -2.92 2.52
C ARG A 93 3.56 -1.39 2.43
N GLY A 94 4.09 -0.73 3.46
CA GLY A 94 4.24 0.72 3.51
C GLY A 94 2.98 1.46 3.95
N TYR A 95 2.07 0.77 4.66
CA TYR A 95 0.90 1.39 5.28
C TYR A 95 0.55 0.72 6.61
N ALA A 96 -0.14 1.46 7.47
CA ALA A 96 -0.56 1.03 8.80
C ALA A 96 -1.94 1.57 9.14
N PHE A 97 -2.57 0.92 10.11
CA PHE A 97 -3.81 1.35 10.75
C PHE A 97 -3.55 1.61 12.23
N ILE A 98 -4.07 2.72 12.74
CA ILE A 98 -4.05 3.06 14.16
C ILE A 98 -5.49 3.22 14.62
N VAL A 99 -5.89 2.44 15.62
CA VAL A 99 -7.20 2.55 16.26
C VAL A 99 -7.03 3.36 17.55
N TYR A 100 -7.78 4.43 17.68
CA TYR A 100 -7.85 5.24 18.89
C TYR A 100 -9.01 4.78 19.78
N GLU A 101 -8.90 5.02 21.08
CA GLU A 101 -10.01 4.72 22.01
C GLU A 101 -11.23 5.63 21.76
N ARG A 102 -10.99 6.89 21.37
CA ARG A 102 -12.03 7.91 21.22
C ARG A 102 -12.03 8.49 19.81
N GLU A 103 -13.21 8.64 19.22
CA GLU A 103 -13.41 9.25 17.90
C GLU A 103 -12.92 10.71 17.84
N ARG A 104 -13.01 11.43 18.96
CA ARG A 104 -12.60 12.84 19.06
C ARG A 104 -11.11 13.03 18.78
N ASP A 105 -10.31 12.06 19.17
CA ASP A 105 -8.85 12.08 19.04
C ASP A 105 -8.43 11.97 17.56
N MET A 106 -9.28 11.35 16.73
CA MET A 106 -9.07 11.26 15.28
C MET A 106 -9.45 12.57 14.55
N LYS A 107 -10.44 13.32 15.05
CA LYS A 107 -10.94 14.56 14.42
C LYS A 107 -10.03 15.77 14.62
N GLY A 108 -9.11 15.70 15.58
CA GLY A 108 -8.15 16.77 15.87
C GLY A 108 -6.90 16.76 15.01
N LEU A 109 -6.69 15.72 14.18
CA LEU A 109 -5.52 15.62 13.32
C LEU A 109 -5.65 16.64 12.16
N PRO A 110 -4.81 17.68 12.10
CA PRO A 110 -4.72 18.48 10.88
C PRO A 110 -4.36 17.53 9.75
N PHE A 111 -5.00 17.70 8.58
CA PHE A 111 -4.68 17.01 7.35
C PHE A 111 -3.16 16.97 7.22
N LEU A 112 -2.52 15.83 7.56
CA LEU A 112 -1.07 15.77 7.65
C LEU A 112 -0.55 16.07 6.24
N PRO A 113 0.10 17.23 6.03
CA PRO A 113 0.67 17.51 4.73
C PRO A 113 1.70 16.43 4.49
N ILE A 114 1.70 15.94 3.25
CA ILE A 114 2.59 14.92 2.72
C ILE A 114 4.04 15.42 2.93
N LEU A 115 4.59 15.17 4.11
CA LEU A 115 5.94 15.55 4.53
C LEU A 115 6.61 14.34 5.15
N PHE A 116 6.76 13.30 4.33
CA PHE A 116 7.88 12.39 4.42
C PHE A 116 8.43 12.26 3.01
N ASN A 117 9.49 13.04 2.75
CA ASN A 117 10.35 12.95 1.57
C ASN A 117 11.45 11.92 1.86
#